data_AF-A0A4S0WH52-F1
#
_entry.id   AF-A0A4S0WH52-F1
#
_cell.length_a   1.000
_cell.length_b   1.000
_cell.length_c   1.000
_cell.angle_alpha   90.00
_cell.angle_beta   90.00
_cell.angle_gamma   90.00
#
_symmetry.space_group_name_H-M   'P 1'
#
loop_
_entity.id
_entity.type
_entity.pdbx_description
1 polymer ?
#
loop_
_entity_poly.entity_id
_entity_poly.type
_entity_poly.pdbx_seq_one_letter_code
_entity_poly.pdbx_strand_id
1 'polypeptide(L)'
;MEISFSDARLCTIFNSIDRLGERYGKEVAQSIAVRMAVLAGAPALSHVPRKPPIGLKVDGRSFTVDLRNNYRLRFEPATPTVRRKLEAADVTGITILGVEP
;
A
#
# COMPACT_ATOMS: atom_id res chain seq x y z
N MET A 1 -4.60 -8.70 -5.96
CA MET A 1 -5.09 -7.32 -6.14
C MET A 1 -4.33 -6.67 -7.28
N GLU A 2 -4.98 -5.86 -8.11
CA GLU A 2 -4.27 -5.05 -9.11
C GLU A 2 -3.60 -3.86 -8.43
N ILE A 3 -2.34 -3.57 -8.76
CA ILE A 3 -1.57 -2.49 -8.13
C ILE A 3 -1.02 -1.57 -9.21
N SER A 4 -1.35 -0.28 -9.10
CA SER A 4 -0.82 0.79 -9.93
C SER A 4 -0.11 1.84 -9.05
N PHE A 5 0.47 2.85 -9.68
CA PHE A 5 1.24 3.91 -9.01
C PHE A 5 0.73 5.28 -9.43
N SER A 6 0.73 6.24 -8.52
CA SER A 6 0.28 7.61 -8.79
C SER A 6 1.09 8.32 -9.88
N ASP A 7 2.36 7.95 -10.04
CA ASP A 7 3.24 8.48 -11.06
C ASP A 7 4.35 7.48 -11.47
N ALA A 8 5.01 7.77 -12.60
CA ALA A 8 6.06 6.92 -13.16
C ALA A 8 7.33 6.84 -12.29
N ARG A 9 7.63 7.89 -11.50
CA ARG A 9 8.78 7.90 -10.60
C ARG A 9 8.56 6.92 -9.46
N LEU A 10 7.36 6.91 -8.88
CA LEU A 10 6.98 6.00 -7.82
C LEU A 10 7.02 4.55 -8.31
N CYS A 11 6.46 4.28 -9.49
CA CYS A 11 6.56 2.98 -10.16
C CYS A 11 8.02 2.52 -10.31
N THR A 12 8.91 3.40 -10.77
CA THR A 12 10.34 3.09 -10.93
C THR A 12 11.02 2.76 -9.59
N ILE A 13 10.70 3.49 -8.53
CA ILE A 13 11.26 3.26 -7.19
C ILE A 13 10.76 1.93 -6.62
N PHE A 14 9.45 1.71 -6.62
CA PHE A 14 8.84 0.55 -5.96
C PHE A 14 9.16 -0.78 -6.65
N ASN A 15 9.51 -0.76 -7.94
CA ASN A 15 9.93 -1.95 -8.68
C ASN A 15 11.43 -2.24 -8.58
N SER A 16 12.16 -1.58 -7.68
CA SER A 16 13.58 -1.84 -7.44
C SER A 16 13.91 -1.80 -5.95
N ILE A 17 14.39 -2.94 -5.42
CA ILE A 17 14.78 -3.02 -4.01
C ILE A 17 15.94 -2.08 -3.67
N ASP A 18 16.87 -1.87 -4.61
CA ASP A 18 18.01 -0.97 -4.43
C ASP A 18 17.53 0.47 -4.33
N ARG A 19 16.62 0.92 -5.23
CA ARG A 19 16.04 2.27 -5.18
C ARG A 19 15.18 2.50 -3.93
N LEU A 20 14.45 1.48 -3.47
CA LEU A 20 13.75 1.55 -2.18
C LEU A 20 14.75 1.71 -1.04
N GLY A 21 15.86 0.96 -1.06
CA GLY A 21 16.94 1.04 -0.08
C GLY A 21 17.62 2.41 -0.04
N GLU A 22 17.95 2.97 -1.20
CA GLU A 22 18.52 4.32 -1.33
C GLU A 22 17.59 5.40 -0.77
N ARG A 23 16.28 5.26 -0.99
CA ARG A 23 15.30 6.28 -0.63
C ARG A 23 14.81 6.20 0.81
N TYR A 24 14.58 4.98 1.32
CA TYR A 24 13.89 4.76 2.60
C TYR A 24 14.76 4.00 3.63
N GLY A 25 15.95 3.55 3.24
CA GLY A 25 16.79 2.69 4.05
C GLY A 25 16.39 1.22 3.96
N LYS A 26 17.35 0.33 4.24
CA LYS A 26 17.25 -1.13 4.04
C LYS A 26 16.04 -1.75 4.75
N GLU A 27 15.80 -1.40 6.01
CA GLU A 27 14.73 -2.01 6.82
C GLU A 27 13.34 -1.62 6.31
N VAL A 28 13.15 -0.36 5.96
CA VAL A 28 11.88 0.15 5.42
C VAL A 28 11.66 -0.41 4.02
N ALA A 29 12.70 -0.48 3.18
CA ALA A 29 12.64 -1.07 1.85
C ALA A 29 12.18 -2.54 1.88
N GLN A 30 12.76 -3.36 2.76
CA GLN A 30 12.31 -4.75 2.96
C GLN A 30 10.87 -4.82 3.46
N SER A 31 10.50 -3.94 4.39
CA SER A 31 9.12 -3.86 4.87
C SER A 31 8.14 -3.50 3.75
N ILE A 32 8.48 -2.55 2.88
CA ILE A 32 7.69 -2.16 1.71
C ILE A 32 7.49 -3.37 0.80
N ALA A 33 8.57 -4.07 0.42
CA ALA A 33 8.49 -5.24 -0.44
C ALA A 33 7.54 -6.33 0.11
N VAL A 34 7.62 -6.61 1.43
CA VAL A 34 6.72 -7.56 2.08
C VAL A 34 5.27 -7.08 2.07
N ARG A 35 5.00 -5.80 2.36
CA ARG A 35 3.62 -5.26 2.33
C ARG A 35 3.05 -5.27 0.91
N MET A 36 3.87 -4.96 -0.09
CA MET A 36 3.48 -5.05 -1.50
C MET A 36 3.12 -6.49 -1.90
N ALA A 37 3.90 -7.49 -1.45
CA ALA A 37 3.59 -8.90 -1.71
C ALA A 37 2.26 -9.34 -1.07
N VAL A 38 1.99 -8.89 0.16
CA VAL A 38 0.70 -9.16 0.84
C VAL A 38 -0.46 -8.52 0.09
N LEU A 39 -0.34 -7.24 -0.30
CA LEU A 39 -1.36 -6.54 -1.07
C LEU A 39 -1.60 -7.21 -2.43
N ALA A 40 -0.54 -7.59 -3.14
CA ALA A 40 -0.62 -8.27 -4.43
C ALA A 40 -1.32 -9.64 -4.30
N GLY A 41 -1.02 -10.39 -3.25
CA GLY A 41 -1.61 -11.70 -2.99
C GLY A 41 -3.06 -11.67 -2.46
N ALA A 42 -3.54 -10.53 -1.95
CA ALA A 42 -4.90 -10.40 -1.45
C ALA A 42 -5.91 -10.26 -2.61
N PRO A 43 -7.03 -11.01 -2.65
CA PRO A 43 -8.07 -10.82 -3.67
C PRO A 43 -8.78 -9.47 -3.56
N ALA A 44 -9.00 -9.00 -2.33
CA ALA A 44 -9.61 -7.71 -2.02
C ALA A 44 -9.06 -7.16 -0.70
N LEU A 45 -9.22 -5.87 -0.46
CA LEU A 45 -8.65 -5.22 0.73
C LEU A 45 -9.25 -5.73 2.04
N SER A 46 -10.46 -6.28 2.01
CA SER A 46 -11.09 -7.01 3.13
C SER A 46 -10.30 -8.22 3.62
N HIS A 47 -9.45 -8.81 2.77
CA HIS A 47 -8.61 -9.96 3.11
C HIS A 47 -7.28 -9.54 3.75
N VAL A 48 -7.00 -8.24 3.84
CA VAL A 48 -5.78 -7.71 4.45
C VAL A 48 -6.00 -7.48 5.95
N PRO A 49 -5.18 -8.07 6.83
CA PRO A 49 -5.34 -7.91 8.27
C PRO A 49 -5.25 -6.45 8.76
N ARG A 50 -6.24 -6.03 9.56
CA ARG A 50 -6.27 -4.71 10.22
C ARG A 50 -5.39 -4.60 11.46
N LYS A 51 -5.02 -5.74 12.04
CA LYS A 51 -4.16 -5.84 13.22
C LYS A 51 -2.74 -6.27 12.80
N PRO A 52 -1.74 -6.20 13.70
CA PRO A 52 -0.41 -6.73 13.41
C PRO A 52 -0.47 -8.15 12.81
N PRO A 53 0.43 -8.48 11.86
CA PRO A 53 1.61 -7.71 11.48
C PRO A 53 1.40 -6.68 10.36
N ILE A 54 0.22 -6.61 9.73
CA ILE A 54 0.01 -5.74 8.55
C ILE A 54 -0.56 -4.37 8.92
N GLY A 55 -1.54 -4.33 9.83
CA GLY A 55 -2.04 -3.07 10.38
C GLY A 55 -2.79 -2.19 9.36
N LEU A 56 -3.64 -2.78 8.50
CA LEU A 56 -4.45 -1.99 7.56
C LEU A 56 -5.37 -1.01 8.29
N LYS A 57 -5.27 0.28 7.94
CA LYS A 57 -6.07 1.39 8.45
C LYS A 57 -6.77 2.13 7.32
N VAL A 58 -7.90 2.72 7.63
CA VAL A 58 -8.70 3.57 6.73
C VAL A 58 -8.56 5.02 7.19
N ASP A 59 -8.23 5.92 6.27
CA ASP A 59 -8.15 7.36 6.51
C ASP A 59 -8.92 8.11 5.41
N GLY A 60 -10.18 8.42 5.68
CA GLY A 60 -11.08 9.04 4.70
C GLY A 60 -11.30 8.15 3.47
N ARG A 61 -10.70 8.55 2.34
CA ARG A 61 -10.72 7.81 1.07
C ARG A 61 -9.45 7.01 0.79
N SER A 62 -8.42 7.19 1.61
CA SER A 62 -7.15 6.49 1.49
C SER A 62 -7.04 5.37 2.53
N PHE A 63 -6.07 4.50 2.31
CA PHE A 63 -5.70 3.43 3.23
C PHE A 63 -4.21 3.47 3.51
N THR A 64 -3.83 2.92 4.66
CA THR A 64 -2.43 2.71 5.01
C THR A 64 -2.20 1.31 5.55
N VAL A 65 -1.00 0.78 5.33
CA VAL A 65 -0.48 -0.38 6.07
C VAL A 65 0.80 0.00 6.78
N ASP A 66 1.02 -0.58 7.95
CA ASP A 66 2.16 -0.26 8.80
C ASP A 66 3.46 -0.82 8.19
N LEU A 67 4.52 0.00 8.18
CA LEU A 67 5.87 -0.38 7.81
C LEU A 67 6.81 -0.32 9.03
N ARG A 68 8.08 -0.68 8.82
CA ARG A 68 9.14 -0.49 9.82
C ARG A 68 9.39 1.00 10.09
N ASN A 69 9.97 1.29 11.24
CA ASN A 69 10.42 2.63 11.66
C ASN A 69 9.29 3.69 11.61
N ASN A 70 8.07 3.27 12.00
CA ASN A 70 6.84 4.06 12.03
C ASN A 70 6.36 4.61 10.67
N TYR A 71 6.99 4.22 9.57
CA TYR A 71 6.49 4.54 8.24
C TYR A 71 5.16 3.83 7.95
N ARG A 72 4.40 4.39 7.01
CA ARG A 72 3.16 3.84 6.48
C ARG A 72 3.18 3.88 4.97
N LEU A 73 2.74 2.80 4.34
CA LEU A 73 2.49 2.76 2.89
C LEU A 73 1.08 3.24 2.63
N ARG A 74 0.92 4.34 1.91
CA ARG A 74 -0.37 4.97 1.60
C ARG A 74 -0.82 4.65 0.18
N PHE A 75 -2.10 4.32 0.04
CA PHE A 75 -2.72 4.00 -1.25
C PHE A 75 -4.22 4.29 -1.24
N GLU A 76 -4.82 4.31 -2.42
CA GLU A 76 -6.25 4.54 -2.65
C GLU A 76 -6.83 3.47 -3.58
N PRO A 77 -8.15 3.27 -3.63
CA PRO A 77 -8.77 2.44 -4.66
C PRO A 77 -8.39 2.93 -6.07
N ALA A 78 -8.02 2.01 -6.96
CA ALA A 78 -7.66 2.36 -8.34
C ALA A 78 -8.85 2.92 -9.13
N THR A 79 -10.05 2.44 -8.83
CA THR A 79 -11.31 2.99 -9.37
C THR A 79 -12.07 3.68 -8.24
N PRO A 80 -12.52 4.92 -8.43
CA PRO A 80 -13.32 5.59 -7.42
C PRO A 80 -14.60 4.79 -7.18
N THR A 81 -14.76 4.28 -5.96
CA THR A 81 -16.01 3.61 -5.59
C THR A 81 -17.12 4.64 -5.52
N VAL A 82 -18.21 4.43 -6.25
CA VAL A 82 -19.39 5.32 -6.29
C VAL A 82 -20.11 5.40 -4.94
N ARG A 83 -19.79 4.50 -3.99
CA ARG A 83 -20.45 4.39 -2.68
C ARG A 83 -19.96 5.45 -1.70
N ARG A 84 -20.92 5.99 -0.93
CA ARG A 84 -20.72 7.01 0.14
C ARG A 84 -19.81 6.51 1.28
N LYS A 85 -19.66 5.19 1.42
CA LYS A 85 -18.80 4.52 2.40
C LYS A 85 -17.96 3.48 1.67
N LEU A 86 -16.65 3.65 1.73
CA LEU A 86 -15.68 2.75 1.11
C LEU A 86 -15.56 1.50 1.98
N GLU A 87 -16.20 0.40 1.57
CA GLU A 87 -16.04 -0.87 2.24
C GLU A 87 -14.85 -1.60 1.63
N ALA A 88 -13.93 -2.09 2.47
CA ALA A 88 -12.72 -2.78 2.01
C ALA A 88 -13.02 -4.04 1.16
N ALA A 89 -14.24 -4.58 1.23
CA ALA A 89 -14.70 -5.68 0.40
C ALA A 89 -14.79 -5.33 -1.09
N ASP A 90 -15.04 -4.07 -1.43
CA ASP A 90 -15.25 -3.62 -2.81
C ASP A 90 -13.93 -3.21 -3.51
N VAL A 91 -12.80 -3.22 -2.79
CA VAL A 91 -11.51 -2.73 -3.30
C VAL A 91 -10.65 -3.90 -3.77
N THR A 92 -10.62 -4.13 -5.08
CA THR A 92 -9.84 -5.17 -5.78
C THR A 92 -8.63 -4.63 -6.56
N GLY A 93 -8.52 -3.31 -6.67
CA GLY A 93 -7.39 -2.61 -7.26
C GLY A 93 -7.03 -1.37 -6.45
N ILE A 94 -5.74 -1.08 -6.35
CA ILE A 94 -5.22 0.07 -5.59
C ILE A 94 -4.17 0.84 -6.39
N THR A 95 -4.08 2.14 -6.11
CA THR A 95 -3.03 3.03 -6.59
C THR A 95 -2.15 3.43 -5.40
N ILE A 96 -0.86 3.07 -5.45
CA ILE A 96 0.11 3.48 -4.44
C ILE A 96 0.39 4.98 -4.59
N LEU A 97 0.26 5.72 -3.49
CA LEU A 97 0.53 7.17 -3.43
C LEU A 97 1.93 7.47 -2.86
N GLY A 98 2.47 6.56 -2.05
CA GLY A 98 3.82 6.67 -1.52
C GLY A 98 3.94 6.19 -0.08
N VAL A 99 5.01 6.65 0.58
CA VAL A 99 5.37 6.28 1.94
C VAL A 99 5.44 7.54 2.79
N GLU A 100 4.73 7.55 3.92
CA GLU A 100 4.67 8.64 4.89
C GLU A 100 5.26 8.19 6.23
N PRO A 101 5.87 9.11 7.01
CA PRO A 101 6.31 8.82 8.38
C PRO A 101 5.14 8.70 9.39
#